data_AF-A0A945GS74-F1
#
_entry.id   AF-A0A945GS74-F1
#
_cell.length_a   1.000
_cell.length_b   1.000
_cell.length_c   1.000
_cell.angle_alpha   90.00
_cell.angle_beta   90.00
_cell.angle_gamma   90.00
#
_symmetry.space_group_name_H-M   'P 1'
#
loop_
_entity.id
_entity.type
_entity.pdbx_description
1 polymer ?
#
loop_
_entity_poly.entity_id
_entity_poly.type
_entity_poly.pdbx_seq_one_letter_code
_entity_poly.pdbx_strand_id
1 'polypeptide(L)'
;MTLYVGFSPFLAVAQFLCAGGRPVAEDSVAEWVAAKLLQPQALGTRRAIVLFAHFLGEQPEQAIVPAWAAGIFDREQPGSFSHSYAAMSFGQLQIDGAVAPQSYGSLQAPSVYLATDPAEEGRFGLFCAEILEQADRDIDFARFDNDGPDGLPDSGDDDGVVDVVFLNLA
;
A
#
# COMPACT_ATOMS: atom_id res chain seq x y z
N MET A 1 24.48 -6.86 -61.83
CA MET A 1 23.34 -7.73 -61.51
C MET A 1 23.15 -7.65 -60.02
N THR A 2 22.26 -6.76 -59.59
CA THR A 2 22.02 -6.40 -58.19
C THR A 2 20.55 -6.66 -57.93
N LEU A 3 20.26 -7.65 -57.09
CA LEU A 3 18.91 -8.01 -56.68
C LEU A 3 18.45 -7.03 -55.60
N TYR A 4 17.30 -6.41 -55.84
CA TYR A 4 16.56 -5.62 -54.88
C TYR A 4 15.78 -6.58 -53.98
N VAL A 5 16.07 -6.61 -52.68
CA VAL A 5 15.27 -7.35 -51.70
C VAL A 5 14.55 -6.29 -50.86
N GLY A 6 13.25 -6.14 -51.09
CA GLY A 6 12.40 -5.22 -50.35
C GLY A 6 12.28 -5.66 -48.90
N PHE A 7 12.48 -4.72 -47.97
CA PHE A 7 12.21 -4.91 -46.56
C PHE A 7 11.01 -4.06 -46.19
N SER A 8 9.86 -4.71 -46.00
CA SER A 8 8.72 -4.13 -45.29
C SER A 8 8.86 -4.45 -43.81
N PRO A 9 9.06 -3.47 -42.92
CA PRO A 9 8.79 -3.68 -41.51
C PRO A 9 7.34 -3.25 -41.23
N PHE A 10 6.42 -4.22 -41.28
CA PHE A 10 5.36 -4.25 -40.28
C PHE A 10 6.06 -4.35 -38.93
N LEU A 11 6.02 -3.29 -38.12
CA LEU A 11 6.33 -3.38 -36.71
C LEU A 11 5.05 -3.11 -35.94
N ALA A 12 4.52 -4.22 -35.45
CA ALA A 12 3.37 -4.33 -34.59
C ALA A 12 3.50 -3.39 -33.39
N VAL A 13 2.48 -2.57 -33.18
CA VAL A 13 2.18 -2.02 -31.87
C VAL A 13 1.80 -3.22 -31.00
N ALA A 14 2.73 -3.68 -30.17
CA ALA A 14 2.43 -4.70 -29.17
C ALA A 14 1.51 -4.07 -28.11
N GLN A 15 0.21 -4.17 -28.32
CA GLN A 15 -0.77 -3.94 -27.28
C GLN A 15 -0.61 -5.05 -26.24
N PHE A 16 -0.12 -4.69 -25.05
CA PHE A 16 -0.22 -5.56 -23.89
C PHE A 16 -1.70 -5.70 -23.53
N LEU A 17 -2.33 -6.77 -24.01
CA LEU A 17 -3.68 -7.14 -23.62
C LEU A 17 -3.62 -7.86 -22.26
N CYS A 18 -4.07 -7.20 -21.20
CA CYS A 18 -4.39 -7.88 -19.94
C CYS A 18 -5.57 -8.84 -20.17
N ALA A 19 -5.49 -10.05 -19.61
CA ALA A 19 -6.55 -11.05 -19.64
C ALA A 19 -7.78 -10.54 -18.88
N GLY A 20 -8.74 -9.95 -19.61
CA GLY A 20 -9.99 -9.44 -19.03
C GLY A 20 -10.91 -8.66 -19.98
N GLY A 21 -10.47 -8.31 -21.19
CA GLY A 21 -11.31 -7.58 -22.14
C GLY A 21 -12.24 -8.50 -22.93
N ARG A 22 -13.55 -8.46 -22.65
CA ARG A 22 -14.55 -8.90 -23.64
C ARG A 22 -14.56 -7.87 -24.78
N PRO A 23 -14.64 -8.28 -26.07
CA PRO A 23 -14.75 -7.31 -27.16
C PRO A 23 -16.09 -6.59 -27.03
N VAL A 24 -16.04 -5.27 -26.82
CA VAL A 24 -17.19 -4.38 -26.88
C VAL A 24 -17.35 -3.91 -28.32
N ALA A 25 -18.58 -3.97 -28.84
CA ALA A 25 -18.92 -3.56 -30.20
C ALA A 25 -18.57 -2.07 -30.44
N GLU A 26 -18.17 -1.77 -31.68
CA GLU A 26 -17.42 -0.58 -32.11
C GLU A 26 -18.09 0.80 -31.89
N ASP A 27 -19.31 0.87 -31.35
CA ASP A 27 -20.11 2.10 -31.30
C ASP A 27 -20.12 2.87 -29.96
N SER A 28 -19.25 2.54 -28.99
CA SER A 28 -19.28 3.20 -27.65
C SER A 28 -17.99 3.91 -27.20
N VAL A 29 -17.05 4.17 -28.13
CA VAL A 29 -15.69 4.65 -27.78
C VAL A 29 -15.66 6.09 -27.22
N ALA A 30 -16.78 6.83 -27.21
CA ALA A 30 -16.77 8.24 -26.81
C ALA A 30 -16.87 8.51 -25.29
N GLU A 31 -17.26 7.54 -24.44
CA GLU A 31 -17.61 7.85 -23.04
C GLU A 31 -16.75 7.19 -21.95
N TRP A 32 -15.72 6.42 -22.31
CA TRP A 32 -14.91 5.69 -21.31
C TRP A 32 -13.40 5.81 -21.46
N VAL A 33 -12.93 6.97 -21.92
CA VAL A 33 -11.56 7.38 -21.64
C VAL A 33 -11.58 8.20 -20.35
N ALA A 34 -11.80 7.52 -19.23
CA ALA A 34 -11.25 8.01 -17.97
C ALA A 34 -9.74 7.92 -18.13
N ALA A 35 -9.12 8.94 -18.73
CA ALA A 35 -7.69 9.12 -18.68
C ALA A 35 -7.35 9.04 -17.19
N LYS A 36 -6.62 7.98 -16.80
CA LYS A 36 -6.01 7.89 -15.49
C LYS A 36 -5.20 9.17 -15.39
N LEU A 37 -5.67 10.14 -14.59
CA LEU A 37 -4.93 11.36 -14.31
C LEU A 37 -3.50 10.90 -14.01
N LEU A 38 -2.52 11.51 -14.66
CA LEU A 38 -1.12 11.32 -14.31
C LEU A 38 -1.03 11.55 -12.82
N GLN A 39 -1.00 10.47 -12.05
CA GLN A 39 -0.73 10.56 -10.63
C GLN A 39 0.64 11.23 -10.55
N PRO A 40 0.81 12.23 -9.68
CA PRO A 40 2.13 12.77 -9.41
C PRO A 40 3.07 11.59 -9.22
N GLN A 41 4.21 11.59 -9.91
CA GLN A 41 5.20 10.56 -9.65
C GLN A 41 5.47 10.57 -8.14
N ALA A 42 5.32 9.40 -7.51
CA ALA A 42 5.66 9.24 -6.11
C ALA A 42 7.18 9.45 -6.00
N LEU A 43 7.57 10.68 -5.67
CA LEU A 43 8.94 11.13 -5.57
C LEU A 43 9.24 11.47 -4.11
N GLY A 44 10.50 11.30 -3.73
CA GLY A 44 10.98 11.63 -2.40
C GLY A 44 10.78 10.51 -1.40
N THR A 45 10.66 10.88 -0.14
CA THR A 45 10.49 9.93 0.96
C THR A 45 9.03 9.87 1.38
N ARG A 46 8.52 8.68 1.67
CA ARG A 46 7.21 8.47 2.31
C ARG A 46 7.42 7.70 3.59
N ARG A 47 6.61 8.01 4.59
CA ARG A 47 6.68 7.33 5.89
C ARG A 47 5.53 6.38 6.09
N ALA A 48 5.84 5.24 6.70
CA ALA A 48 4.86 4.22 6.98
C ALA A 48 4.99 3.70 8.41
N ILE A 49 3.85 3.36 9.01
CA ILE A 49 3.78 2.64 10.27
C ILE A 49 3.14 1.28 10.05
N VAL A 50 3.75 0.24 10.59
CA VAL A 50 3.20 -1.12 10.60
C VAL A 50 2.66 -1.43 11.98
N LEU A 51 1.37 -1.70 12.05
CA LEU A 51 0.65 -2.16 13.23
C LEU A 51 0.35 -3.64 13.09
N PHE A 52 0.57 -4.39 14.17
CA PHE A 52 0.12 -5.77 14.30
C PHE A 52 -1.09 -5.81 15.22
N ALA A 53 -2.12 -6.54 14.82
CA ALA A 53 -3.37 -6.66 15.55
C ALA A 53 -3.81 -8.11 15.67
N HIS A 54 -4.54 -8.42 16.73
CA HIS A 54 -5.12 -9.74 16.95
C HIS A 54 -6.56 -9.58 17.48
N PHE A 55 -7.38 -10.59 17.28
CA PHE A 55 -8.72 -10.60 17.84
C PHE A 55 -8.72 -11.03 19.31
N LEU A 56 -9.72 -10.57 20.04
CA LEU A 56 -9.95 -10.97 21.42
C LEU A 56 -10.14 -12.49 21.51
N GLY A 57 -9.34 -13.13 22.36
CA GLY A 57 -9.41 -14.57 22.61
C GLY A 57 -8.57 -15.42 21.66
N GLU A 58 -7.83 -14.80 20.74
CA GLU A 58 -6.78 -15.47 19.96
C GLU A 58 -5.58 -15.86 20.84
N GLN A 59 -4.76 -16.79 20.35
CA GLN A 59 -3.68 -17.37 21.15
C GLN A 59 -2.59 -16.31 21.44
N PRO A 60 -1.91 -16.37 22.60
CA PRO A 60 -0.88 -15.38 22.95
C PRO A 60 0.26 -15.29 21.94
N GLU A 61 0.55 -16.38 21.22
CA GLU A 61 1.54 -16.43 20.14
C GLU A 61 1.17 -15.60 18.91
N GLN A 62 -0.14 -15.37 18.68
CA GLN A 62 -0.68 -14.45 17.67
C GLN A 62 -0.72 -13.01 18.17
N ALA A 63 -0.53 -12.78 19.47
CA ALA A 63 -0.49 -11.43 20.06
C ALA A 63 0.93 -10.84 20.13
N ILE A 64 1.89 -11.39 19.37
CA ILE A 64 3.29 -10.94 19.40
C ILE A 64 3.67 -10.36 18.04
N VAL A 65 4.40 -9.23 18.07
CA VAL A 65 4.99 -8.65 16.85
C VAL A 65 6.00 -9.65 16.26
N PRO A 66 5.84 -10.09 15.00
CA PRO A 66 6.73 -11.07 14.42
C PRO A 66 8.18 -10.56 14.35
N ALA A 67 9.14 -11.43 14.72
CA ALA A 67 10.55 -11.04 14.77
C ALA A 67 11.12 -10.56 13.42
N TRP A 68 10.58 -11.05 12.30
CA TRP A 68 11.00 -10.63 10.96
C TRP A 68 10.62 -9.17 10.65
N ALA A 69 9.61 -8.60 11.34
CA ALA A 69 9.12 -7.26 11.06
C ALA A 69 10.18 -6.18 11.33
N ALA A 70 11.12 -6.44 12.24
CA ALA A 70 12.18 -5.49 12.59
C ALA A 70 13.04 -5.04 11.38
N GLY A 71 13.18 -5.88 10.35
CA GLY A 71 13.97 -5.57 9.15
C GLY A 71 13.17 -4.99 7.99
N ILE A 72 11.84 -4.82 8.12
CA ILE A 72 10.99 -4.47 6.98
C ILE A 72 11.37 -3.12 6.33
N PHE A 73 11.86 -2.18 7.13
CA PHE A 73 12.30 -0.85 6.69
C PHE A 73 13.84 -0.69 6.59
N ASP A 74 14.62 -1.78 6.71
CA ASP A 74 16.07 -1.71 6.56
C ASP A 74 16.46 -1.59 5.09
N ARG A 75 16.89 -0.39 4.66
CA ARG A 75 17.28 -0.11 3.27
C ARG A 75 18.49 -0.92 2.79
N GLU A 76 19.37 -1.32 3.71
CA GLU A 76 20.59 -2.06 3.38
C GLU A 76 20.35 -3.57 3.32
N GLN A 77 19.20 -4.04 3.82
CA GLN A 77 18.80 -5.45 3.75
C GLN A 77 18.15 -5.77 2.40
N PRO A 78 18.77 -6.60 1.53
CA PRO A 78 18.17 -6.98 0.27
C PRO A 78 16.83 -7.71 0.48
N GLY A 79 15.81 -7.24 -0.23
CA GLY A 79 14.45 -7.81 -0.16
C GLY A 79 13.57 -7.24 0.94
N SER A 80 14.06 -6.32 1.78
CA SER A 80 13.20 -5.52 2.64
C SER A 80 12.24 -4.65 1.81
N PHE A 81 11.20 -4.11 2.44
CA PHE A 81 10.25 -3.24 1.77
C PHE A 81 10.94 -1.96 1.27
N SER A 82 11.70 -1.29 2.15
CA SER A 82 12.43 -0.08 1.81
C SER A 82 13.49 -0.30 0.73
N HIS A 83 14.27 -1.39 0.81
CA HIS A 83 15.23 -1.75 -0.23
C HIS A 83 14.53 -1.95 -1.57
N SER A 84 13.42 -2.69 -1.59
CA SER A 84 12.71 -3.04 -2.83
C SER A 84 12.17 -1.79 -3.55
N TYR A 85 11.57 -0.86 -2.82
CA TYR A 85 11.07 0.39 -3.40
C TYR A 85 12.19 1.31 -3.88
N ALA A 86 13.29 1.42 -3.12
CA ALA A 86 14.45 2.18 -3.55
C ALA A 86 15.07 1.59 -4.83
N ALA A 87 15.22 0.27 -4.90
CA ALA A 87 15.78 -0.41 -6.07
C ALA A 87 14.88 -0.27 -7.31
N MET A 88 13.57 -0.51 -7.18
CA MET A 88 12.63 -0.46 -8.31
C MET A 88 12.40 0.96 -8.82
N SER A 89 12.50 1.97 -7.95
CA SER A 89 12.34 3.38 -8.33
C SER A 89 13.65 4.04 -8.78
N PHE A 90 14.77 3.32 -8.79
CA PHE A 90 16.12 3.89 -8.98
C PHE A 90 16.43 5.02 -8.00
N GLY A 91 15.97 4.88 -6.74
CA GLY A 91 16.16 5.84 -5.66
C GLY A 91 15.25 7.06 -5.69
N GLN A 92 14.32 7.15 -6.66
CA GLN A 92 13.37 8.26 -6.76
C GLN A 92 12.28 8.22 -5.68
N LEU A 93 11.91 7.01 -5.24
CA LEU A 93 10.97 6.79 -4.14
C LEU A 93 11.68 6.03 -3.03
N GLN A 94 11.69 6.64 -1.86
CA GLN A 94 12.24 6.05 -0.65
C GLN A 94 11.10 5.82 0.33
N ILE A 95 11.06 4.65 0.95
CA ILE A 95 10.13 4.38 2.03
C ILE A 95 10.94 4.27 3.32
N ASP A 96 10.55 5.05 4.31
CA ASP A 96 10.98 4.88 5.69
C ASP A 96 9.78 4.54 6.57
N GLY A 97 10.05 4.04 7.77
CA GLY A 97 8.95 3.70 8.65
C GLY A 97 9.39 3.10 9.96
N ALA A 98 8.39 2.70 10.72
CA ALA A 98 8.56 1.97 11.97
C ALA A 98 7.55 0.84 12.06
N VAL A 99 7.87 -0.13 12.91
CA VAL A 99 6.93 -1.16 13.35
C VAL A 99 6.53 -0.84 14.77
N ALA A 100 5.24 -0.91 15.07
CA ALA A 100 4.74 -0.78 16.43
C ALA A 100 5.46 -1.77 17.37
N PRO A 101 5.82 -1.35 18.59
CA PRO A 101 6.57 -2.20 19.50
C PRO A 101 5.76 -3.37 20.07
N GLN A 102 4.42 -3.25 20.03
CA GLN A 102 3.48 -4.23 20.54
C GLN A 102 2.37 -4.49 19.52
N SER A 103 1.66 -5.60 19.71
CA SER A 103 0.41 -5.86 18.99
C SER A 103 -0.77 -5.30 19.79
N TYR A 104 -1.84 -4.97 19.08
CA TYR A 104 -3.06 -4.41 19.67
C TYR A 104 -4.23 -5.38 19.51
N GLY A 105 -5.05 -5.52 20.55
CA GLY A 105 -6.16 -6.47 20.57
C GLY A 105 -7.50 -5.81 20.26
N SER A 106 -8.41 -6.51 19.57
CA SER A 106 -9.79 -6.05 19.46
C SER A 106 -10.50 -6.03 20.80
N LEU A 107 -11.50 -5.15 20.95
CA LEU A 107 -12.30 -5.06 22.17
C LEU A 107 -13.36 -6.15 22.28
N GLN A 108 -13.78 -6.72 21.14
CA GLN A 108 -14.83 -7.71 21.04
C GLN A 108 -14.35 -8.99 20.33
N ALA A 109 -15.17 -10.04 20.36
CA ALA A 109 -14.86 -11.28 19.65
C ALA A 109 -14.90 -11.10 18.12
N PRO A 110 -14.15 -11.91 17.34
CA PRO A 110 -14.08 -11.79 15.88
C PRO A 110 -15.44 -11.74 15.17
N SER A 111 -16.44 -12.46 15.70
CA SER A 111 -17.80 -12.52 15.14
C SER A 111 -18.51 -11.17 15.08
N VAL A 112 -18.05 -10.15 15.81
CA VAL A 112 -18.62 -8.79 15.74
C VAL A 112 -18.10 -7.99 14.55
N TYR A 113 -16.90 -8.34 14.05
CA TYR A 113 -16.24 -7.62 12.94
C TYR A 113 -16.41 -8.33 11.60
N LEU A 114 -16.61 -9.64 11.60
CA LEU A 114 -16.72 -10.44 10.40
C LEU A 114 -18.18 -10.57 9.97
N ALA A 115 -18.45 -10.41 8.67
CA ALA A 115 -19.74 -10.76 8.10
C ALA A 115 -19.88 -12.29 8.04
N THR A 116 -21.02 -12.80 8.48
CA THR A 116 -21.36 -14.23 8.39
C THR A 116 -22.02 -14.60 7.06
N ASP A 117 -22.57 -13.63 6.33
CA ASP A 117 -23.16 -13.79 5.01
C ASP A 117 -22.36 -12.99 3.96
N PRO A 118 -22.01 -13.57 2.80
CA PRO A 118 -21.33 -12.84 1.72
C PRO A 118 -22.10 -11.62 1.18
N ALA A 119 -23.41 -11.53 1.41
CA ALA A 119 -24.25 -10.40 1.03
C ALA A 119 -24.23 -9.25 2.05
N GLU A 120 -23.62 -9.45 3.23
CA GLU A 120 -23.48 -8.44 4.27
C GLU A 120 -22.07 -7.83 4.27
N GLU A 121 -21.99 -6.54 4.57
CA GLU A 121 -20.70 -5.88 4.78
C GLU A 121 -20.15 -6.20 6.17
N GLY A 122 -18.91 -6.67 6.22
CA GLY A 122 -18.19 -6.85 7.48
C GLY A 122 -17.91 -5.51 8.16
N ARG A 123 -17.70 -5.55 9.48
CA ARG A 123 -17.36 -4.38 10.30
C ARG A 123 -15.86 -4.30 10.56
N PHE A 124 -15.03 -4.72 9.59
CA PHE A 124 -13.58 -4.66 9.72
C PHE A 124 -13.06 -3.23 9.87
N GLY A 125 -13.76 -2.23 9.31
CA GLY A 125 -13.44 -0.82 9.55
C GLY A 125 -13.56 -0.41 11.02
N LEU A 126 -14.51 -0.98 11.78
CA LEU A 126 -14.59 -0.77 13.23
C LEU A 126 -13.38 -1.37 13.93
N PHE A 127 -12.98 -2.60 13.57
CA PHE A 127 -11.77 -3.22 14.10
C PHE A 127 -10.55 -2.34 13.86
N CYS A 128 -10.35 -1.85 12.63
CA CYS A 128 -9.23 -0.94 12.33
C CYS A 128 -9.27 0.33 13.20
N ALA A 129 -10.43 0.96 13.36
CA ALA A 129 -10.57 2.17 14.17
C ALA A 129 -10.21 1.91 15.64
N GLU A 130 -10.66 0.80 16.23
CA GLU A 130 -10.34 0.42 17.61
C GLU A 130 -8.83 0.21 17.82
N ILE A 131 -8.16 -0.43 16.85
CA ILE A 131 -6.72 -0.66 16.90
C ILE A 131 -5.96 0.66 16.76
N LEU A 132 -6.37 1.54 15.84
CA LEU A 132 -5.75 2.85 15.66
C LEU A 132 -5.89 3.72 16.91
N GLU A 133 -7.06 3.71 17.55
CA GLU A 133 -7.28 4.46 18.79
C GLU A 133 -6.39 3.93 19.94
N GLN A 134 -6.15 2.62 20.00
CA GLN A 134 -5.21 2.04 20.96
C GLN A 134 -3.78 2.47 20.66
N ALA A 135 -3.36 2.35 19.40
CA ALA A 135 -2.02 2.70 18.96
C ALA A 135 -1.68 4.19 19.16
N ASP A 136 -2.66 5.09 18.99
CA ASP A 136 -2.49 6.54 19.16
C ASP A 136 -2.05 6.94 20.57
N ARG A 137 -2.34 6.10 21.57
CA ARG A 137 -1.91 6.31 22.96
C ARG A 137 -0.41 6.10 23.15
N ASP A 138 0.22 5.32 22.28
CA ASP A 138 1.62 4.89 22.38
C ASP A 138 2.50 5.43 21.25
N ILE A 139 1.90 5.80 20.12
CA ILE A 139 2.56 6.18 18.88
C ILE A 139 2.07 7.55 18.46
N ASP A 140 3.01 8.48 18.32
CA ASP A 140 2.78 9.76 17.68
C ASP A 140 2.68 9.56 16.15
N PHE A 141 1.45 9.53 15.64
CA PHE A 141 1.14 9.31 14.23
C PHE A 141 1.56 10.47 13.33
N ALA A 142 1.66 11.69 13.86
CA ALA A 142 2.04 12.86 13.07
C ALA A 142 3.44 12.73 12.46
N ARG A 143 4.30 11.89 13.08
CA ARG A 143 5.63 11.55 12.55
C ARG A 143 5.63 10.81 11.21
N PHE A 144 4.47 10.36 10.74
CA PHE A 144 4.27 9.60 9.50
C PHE A 144 3.41 10.35 8.48
N ASP A 145 3.11 11.62 8.73
CA ASP A 145 2.57 12.56 7.77
C ASP A 145 3.73 13.43 7.29
N ASN A 146 4.14 13.31 6.02
CA ASN A 146 5.29 14.06 5.47
C ASN A 146 5.12 14.38 3.97
N ASP A 147 3.88 14.43 3.50
CA ASP A 147 3.59 14.58 2.08
C ASP A 147 3.62 16.03 1.58
N GLY A 148 3.86 16.98 2.49
CA GLY A 148 4.14 18.37 2.23
C GLY A 148 5.39 18.60 1.35
N PRO A 149 5.44 19.71 0.60
CA PRO A 149 6.61 20.10 -0.19
C PRO A 149 7.96 20.10 0.53
N ASP A 150 8.00 20.34 1.84
CA ASP A 150 9.24 20.35 2.62
C ASP A 150 9.75 18.94 3.01
N GLY A 151 8.85 17.94 2.97
CA GLY A 151 9.13 16.54 3.33
C GLY A 151 9.49 16.32 4.80
N LEU A 152 9.26 17.32 5.66
CA LEU A 152 9.47 17.22 7.10
C LEU A 152 8.16 16.73 7.73
N PRO A 153 8.20 15.78 8.68
CA PRO A 153 6.96 15.30 9.27
C PRO A 153 6.26 16.31 10.17
N ASP A 154 4.93 16.31 10.16
CA ASP A 154 4.04 17.18 10.96
C ASP A 154 4.37 18.68 10.77
N SER A 155 4.68 19.06 9.54
CA SER A 155 4.96 20.44 9.15
C SER A 155 3.68 21.19 8.81
N GLY A 156 3.78 22.51 8.64
CA GLY A 156 2.62 23.36 8.35
C GLY A 156 2.07 23.20 6.92
N ASP A 157 2.79 22.49 6.06
CA ASP A 157 2.42 22.20 4.67
C ASP A 157 1.95 20.76 4.43
N ASP A 158 1.97 19.92 5.46
CA ASP A 158 1.33 18.60 5.48
C ASP A 158 -0.21 18.71 5.61
N ASP A 159 -0.93 17.62 5.31
CA ASP A 159 -2.41 17.60 5.27
C ASP A 159 -3.08 17.14 6.59
N GLY A 160 -2.28 16.72 7.58
CA GLY A 160 -2.73 16.24 8.88
C GLY A 160 -3.15 14.76 8.86
N VAL A 161 -2.86 14.02 7.80
CA VAL A 161 -3.18 12.60 7.63
C VAL A 161 -1.91 11.79 7.45
N VAL A 162 -1.83 10.67 8.16
CA VAL A 162 -0.70 9.73 8.01
C VAL A 162 -0.59 9.24 6.56
N ASP A 163 0.59 9.36 5.97
CA ASP A 163 0.90 8.93 4.60
C ASP A 163 0.49 7.47 4.34
N VAL A 164 0.96 6.56 5.21
CA VAL A 164 0.76 5.12 5.05
C VAL A 164 0.64 4.41 6.40
N VAL A 165 -0.43 3.63 6.55
CA VAL A 165 -0.62 2.69 7.66
C VAL A 165 -0.80 1.27 7.11
N PHE A 166 0.01 0.33 7.59
CA PHE A 166 -0.24 -1.09 7.41
C PHE A 166 -0.80 -1.66 8.69
N LEU A 167 -2.02 -2.22 8.62
CA LEU A 167 -2.60 -2.98 9.72
C LEU A 167 -2.61 -4.45 9.33
N ASN A 168 -1.80 -5.25 10.03
CA ASN A 168 -1.66 -6.68 9.77
C ASN A 168 -2.23 -7.48 10.93
N LEU A 169 -2.98 -8.53 10.60
CA LEU A 169 -3.34 -9.55 11.58
C LEU A 169 -2.10 -10.40 11.90
N ALA A 170 -1.84 -10.62 13.18
CA ALA A 170 -0.69 -11.36 13.68
C ALA A 170 -0.99 -12.85 13.91
#